data_AF-A0A7C9N1M9-F1
#
_entry.id   AF-A0A7C9N1M9-F1
#
_cell.length_a   1.000
_cell.length_b   1.000
_cell.length_c   1.000
_cell.angle_alpha   90.00
_cell.angle_beta   90.00
_cell.angle_gamma   90.00
#
_symmetry.space_group_name_H-M   'P 1'
#
loop_
_entity.id
_entity.type
_entity.pdbx_description
1 polymer ?
#
loop_
_entity_poly.entity_id
_entity_poly.type
_entity_poly.pdbx_seq_one_letter_code
_entity_poly.pdbx_strand_id
1 'polypeptide(L)'
;MDTGSYTLRMPVAARGVSWRLPDDDDPRTVLPCVVLADRAGMGEFAGLQRGLRTLGVPSVRIDAGSVADLTRHEDGSLTIDGRRILPTVVWVRHFGLCGEKEAHALFRAESWVALVDQVTALSSVRIPDGLDPGRLAQLDGAAKAGVRVPRTIVTTDPGSAALPSRKIVVKALSRHFVEAEPNLLEGVFPEIGERTAFRARDVPMIVQEYVEHTAELRVYHVDGEIRAFRVDKPSPAAIWRDEDSVTVTPVAAPPEVAEAVHRLAELWGLRYGAFDFLLTGDGPVFLEVNPDGDWRWFESKAGVDDVSMATLAMVRRLHRENTRVDLSGFLLLGGRATALDARVLGPLDLRVGGVPVQISARKSRLLAAILLSNPNEVIPTDHLIDALWEGRPPATARKNLQVYVSELRKRLGDRIAFEGWGYRLDARRDELDLLHFRDLAAAGREMRRRGAGDAALHLLDRALDLWRGRPLAEFAGVPLIDETVARCTDLHLAVNEDWAELQIERGAFVEVLSRLDDLAAFFPARERLIAARMTALAGCGRAPEALAQFEAVRRRLAGELGIDPSPVLKRLYTSILTGKPAARPGNTDG
;
A
#
# COMPACT_ATOMS: atom_id res chain seq x y z
N MET A 1 31.46 -43.58 6.39
CA MET A 1 30.00 -43.78 6.31
C MET A 1 29.52 -42.82 5.24
N ASP A 2 28.83 -43.36 4.24
CA ASP A 2 28.19 -42.60 3.17
C ASP A 2 27.52 -41.37 3.80
N THR A 3 28.04 -40.17 3.52
CA THR A 3 27.46 -38.92 4.00
C THR A 3 26.16 -38.77 3.22
N GLY A 4 25.08 -39.38 3.74
CA GLY A 4 23.84 -39.69 3.03
C GLY A 4 23.29 -38.53 2.22
N SER A 5 23.85 -38.36 1.03
CA SER A 5 23.52 -37.32 0.08
C SER A 5 22.20 -37.74 -0.53
N TYR A 6 21.21 -36.88 -0.34
CA TYR A 6 19.91 -37.07 -0.94
C TYR A 6 19.78 -36.10 -2.10
N THR A 7 19.28 -36.63 -3.20
CA THR A 7 19.18 -35.91 -4.46
C THR A 7 17.71 -35.59 -4.72
N LEU A 8 17.35 -34.31 -4.69
CA LEU A 8 16.04 -33.84 -5.11
C LEU A 8 16.12 -33.34 -6.56
N ARG A 9 15.33 -33.93 -7.46
CA ARG A 9 15.13 -33.41 -8.82
C ARG A 9 13.97 -32.45 -8.81
N MET A 10 14.25 -31.20 -9.14
CA MET A 10 13.22 -30.18 -9.24
C MET A 10 12.54 -30.19 -10.62
N PRO A 11 11.25 -29.82 -10.69
CA PRO A 11 10.56 -29.73 -11.96
C PRO A 11 11.24 -28.72 -12.89
N VAL A 12 11.44 -29.10 -14.16
CA VAL A 12 11.96 -28.21 -15.20
C VAL A 12 10.85 -27.24 -15.60
N ALA A 13 10.79 -26.07 -14.97
CA ALA A 13 9.92 -25.00 -15.46
C ALA A 13 10.46 -24.45 -16.80
N ALA A 14 9.57 -23.93 -17.65
CA ALA A 14 9.97 -23.25 -18.86
C ALA A 14 10.98 -22.14 -18.52
N ARG A 15 12.18 -22.23 -19.08
CA ARG A 15 13.21 -21.20 -18.96
C ARG A 15 12.66 -19.91 -19.57
N GLY A 16 12.63 -18.81 -18.83
CA GLY A 16 12.41 -17.49 -19.44
C GLY A 16 11.93 -16.41 -18.48
N VAL A 17 12.00 -15.18 -18.96
CA VAL A 17 11.26 -14.06 -18.39
C VAL A 17 9.78 -14.29 -18.65
N SER A 18 8.97 -14.41 -17.61
CA SER A 18 7.51 -14.46 -17.76
C SER A 18 6.91 -13.10 -17.46
N TRP A 19 6.07 -12.63 -18.38
CA TRP A 19 5.32 -11.38 -18.25
C TRP A 19 3.86 -11.67 -17.96
N ARG A 20 3.27 -10.91 -17.04
CA ARG A 20 1.82 -10.85 -16.86
C ARG A 20 1.41 -9.38 -16.83
N LEU A 21 1.00 -8.86 -17.98
CA LEU A 21 0.50 -7.51 -18.16
C LEU A 21 -1.03 -7.50 -18.33
N PRO A 22 -1.70 -6.38 -18.03
CA PRO A 22 -3.03 -6.05 -18.57
C PRO A 22 -3.07 -6.19 -20.10
N ASP A 23 -4.23 -6.56 -20.66
CA ASP A 23 -4.34 -7.00 -22.06
C ASP A 23 -4.16 -5.88 -23.13
N ASP A 24 -3.79 -4.65 -22.76
CA ASP A 24 -3.76 -3.46 -23.65
C ASP A 24 -2.49 -2.56 -23.55
N ASP A 25 -1.38 -3.01 -22.95
CA ASP A 25 -0.21 -2.14 -22.73
C ASP A 25 0.70 -1.96 -23.97
N ASP A 26 0.96 -0.72 -24.39
CA ASP A 26 1.97 -0.38 -25.40
C ASP A 26 3.37 -0.74 -24.85
N PRO A 27 4.16 -1.61 -25.51
CA PRO A 27 5.49 -2.02 -25.05
C PRO A 27 6.50 -0.86 -24.91
N ARG A 28 6.18 0.34 -25.41
CA ARG A 28 6.97 1.57 -25.24
C ARG A 28 6.67 2.32 -23.94
N THR A 29 5.62 1.94 -23.21
CA THR A 29 5.24 2.58 -21.94
C THR A 29 6.04 1.98 -20.80
N VAL A 30 6.63 2.82 -19.94
CA VAL A 30 7.30 2.37 -18.71
C VAL A 30 6.23 2.01 -17.69
N LEU A 31 6.14 0.73 -17.34
CA LEU A 31 5.12 0.23 -16.41
C LEU A 31 5.69 0.13 -14.99
N PRO A 32 5.05 0.72 -13.97
CA PRO A 32 5.29 0.35 -12.57
C PRO A 32 5.02 -1.16 -12.43
N CYS A 33 6.04 -1.92 -12.05
CA CYS A 33 6.03 -3.37 -12.16
C CYS A 33 6.58 -4.01 -10.90
N VAL A 34 5.98 -5.13 -10.49
CA VAL A 34 6.55 -6.01 -9.47
C VAL A 34 7.61 -6.89 -10.13
N VAL A 35 8.82 -6.90 -9.59
CA VAL A 35 9.92 -7.77 -10.04
C VAL A 35 10.03 -8.94 -9.07
N LEU A 36 9.85 -10.14 -9.60
CA LEU A 36 9.98 -11.40 -8.87
C LEU A 36 11.24 -12.11 -9.38
N ALA A 37 12.33 -12.08 -8.62
CA ALA A 37 13.61 -12.68 -9.01
C ALA A 37 13.82 -14.01 -8.26
N ASP A 38 13.88 -15.11 -8.99
CA ASP A 38 14.10 -16.44 -8.40
C ASP A 38 15.14 -17.26 -9.18
N ARG A 39 15.47 -18.45 -8.69
CA ARG A 39 16.08 -19.47 -9.55
C ARG A 39 15.02 -20.13 -10.43
N ALA A 40 15.48 -20.69 -11.56
CA ALA A 40 14.60 -21.46 -12.43
C ALA A 40 13.96 -22.65 -11.69
N GLY A 41 12.71 -22.97 -12.03
CA GLY A 41 11.99 -24.12 -11.45
C GLY A 41 11.14 -23.83 -10.21
N MET A 42 11.17 -22.61 -9.65
CA MET A 42 10.39 -22.26 -8.45
C MET A 42 8.92 -21.97 -8.74
N GLY A 43 8.03 -22.53 -7.90
CA GLY A 43 6.58 -22.54 -8.11
C GLY A 43 5.83 -21.41 -7.40
N GLU A 44 6.39 -20.85 -6.33
CA GLU A 44 5.84 -19.79 -5.50
C GLU A 44 5.57 -18.54 -6.31
N PHE A 45 6.60 -18.00 -6.97
CA PHE A 45 6.46 -16.80 -7.80
C PHE A 45 5.61 -17.03 -9.04
N ALA A 46 5.55 -18.25 -9.59
CA ALA A 46 4.59 -18.55 -10.66
C ALA A 46 3.13 -18.45 -10.18
N GLY A 47 2.85 -18.90 -8.94
CA GLY A 47 1.55 -18.75 -8.30
C GLY A 47 1.19 -17.29 -8.05
N LEU A 48 2.09 -16.57 -7.38
CA LEU A 48 1.95 -15.14 -7.07
C LEU A 48 1.74 -14.29 -8.33
N GLN A 49 2.53 -14.50 -9.38
CA GLN A 49 2.42 -13.76 -10.64
C GLN A 49 1.06 -13.97 -11.33
N ARG A 50 0.48 -15.18 -11.24
CA ARG A 50 -0.89 -15.42 -11.74
C ARG A 50 -1.93 -14.63 -10.96
N GLY A 51 -1.83 -14.60 -9.63
CA GLY A 51 -2.72 -13.82 -8.77
C GLY A 51 -2.64 -12.32 -9.05
N LEU A 52 -1.42 -11.79 -9.20
CA LEU A 52 -1.19 -10.37 -9.54
C LEU A 52 -1.84 -9.98 -10.87
N ARG A 53 -1.74 -10.84 -11.89
CA ARG A 53 -2.42 -10.63 -13.18
C ARG A 53 -3.93 -10.48 -13.02
N THR A 54 -4.56 -11.41 -12.29
CA THR A 54 -6.02 -11.38 -12.05
C THR A 54 -6.45 -10.08 -11.37
N LEU A 55 -5.58 -9.47 -10.58
CA LEU A 55 -5.82 -8.19 -9.90
C LEU A 55 -5.35 -6.96 -10.70
N GLY A 56 -4.92 -7.14 -11.94
CA GLY A 56 -4.45 -6.07 -12.83
C GLY A 56 -3.12 -5.44 -12.42
N VAL A 57 -2.27 -6.17 -11.69
CA VAL A 57 -0.94 -5.69 -11.25
C VAL A 57 0.14 -6.19 -12.22
N PRO A 58 0.84 -5.28 -12.93
CA PRO A 58 1.96 -5.66 -13.80
C PRO A 58 3.06 -6.35 -13.00
N SER A 59 3.52 -7.49 -13.51
CA SER A 59 4.62 -8.23 -12.89
C SER A 59 5.50 -8.92 -13.92
N VAL A 60 6.80 -8.93 -13.62
CA VAL A 60 7.84 -9.65 -14.36
C VAL A 60 8.52 -10.63 -13.44
N ARG A 61 8.75 -11.85 -13.93
CA ARG A 61 9.57 -12.85 -13.25
C ARG A 61 10.90 -12.98 -13.96
N ILE A 62 11.98 -12.93 -13.20
CA ILE A 62 13.35 -13.09 -13.66
C ILE A 62 13.89 -14.36 -13.04
N ASP A 63 14.15 -15.38 -13.86
CA ASP A 63 14.86 -16.57 -13.38
C ASP A 63 16.35 -16.45 -13.68
N ALA A 64 17.20 -16.85 -12.74
CA ALA A 64 18.64 -16.85 -12.95
C ALA A 64 19.02 -17.62 -14.23
N GLY A 65 19.77 -16.98 -15.13
CA GLY A 65 20.19 -17.55 -16.40
C GLY A 65 19.17 -17.50 -17.54
N SER A 66 18.00 -16.88 -17.34
CA SER A 66 16.91 -16.88 -18.33
C SER A 66 16.68 -15.55 -19.05
N VAL A 67 17.34 -14.46 -18.67
CA VAL A 67 17.19 -13.15 -19.34
C VAL A 67 18.17 -13.06 -20.50
N ALA A 68 17.65 -12.76 -21.68
CA ALA A 68 18.47 -12.59 -22.87
C ALA A 68 18.96 -11.14 -23.01
N ASP A 69 18.13 -10.16 -22.64
CA ASP A 69 18.46 -8.74 -22.68
C ASP A 69 17.95 -8.01 -21.42
N LEU A 70 18.88 -7.42 -20.66
CA LEU A 70 18.57 -6.57 -19.53
C LEU A 70 19.42 -5.31 -19.58
N THR A 71 18.75 -4.17 -19.64
CA THR A 71 19.40 -2.85 -19.56
C THR A 71 18.86 -2.10 -18.35
N ARG A 72 19.77 -1.74 -17.44
CA ARG A 72 19.48 -0.75 -16.39
C ARG A 72 19.69 0.65 -16.97
N HIS A 73 18.68 1.49 -16.83
CA HIS A 73 18.75 2.88 -17.28
C HIS A 73 19.13 3.78 -16.11
N GLU A 74 19.70 4.94 -16.43
CA GLU A 74 20.07 5.92 -15.41
C GLU A 74 18.85 6.40 -14.61
N ASP A 75 17.66 6.43 -15.22
CA ASP A 75 16.40 6.89 -14.63
C ASP A 75 15.75 5.91 -13.64
N GLY A 76 16.45 4.82 -13.32
CA GLY A 76 16.00 3.79 -12.40
C GLY A 76 15.06 2.76 -13.02
N SER A 77 14.70 2.90 -14.31
CA SER A 77 13.94 1.88 -15.03
C SER A 77 14.83 0.72 -15.51
N LEU A 78 14.20 -0.41 -15.79
CA LEU A 78 14.82 -1.59 -16.41
C LEU A 78 14.15 -1.86 -17.75
N THR A 79 14.93 -2.09 -18.80
CA THR A 79 14.45 -2.83 -19.97
C THR A 79 14.77 -4.30 -19.77
N ILE A 80 13.77 -5.15 -19.86
CA ILE A 80 13.93 -6.61 -19.82
C ILE A 80 13.24 -7.14 -21.08
N ASP A 81 13.96 -7.90 -21.91
CA ASP A 81 13.48 -8.46 -23.18
C ASP A 81 12.68 -7.45 -24.03
N GLY A 82 13.23 -6.25 -24.19
CA GLY A 82 12.65 -5.16 -24.98
C GLY A 82 11.49 -4.40 -24.33
N ARG A 83 11.10 -4.72 -23.08
CA ARG A 83 10.04 -4.01 -22.34
C ARG A 83 10.60 -3.22 -21.18
N ARG A 84 10.21 -1.95 -21.10
CA ARG A 84 10.69 -1.02 -20.07
C ARG A 84 9.75 -0.99 -18.87
N ILE A 85 10.29 -1.09 -17.66
CA ILE A 85 9.54 -1.10 -16.40
C ILE A 85 10.21 -0.23 -15.33
N LEU A 86 9.42 0.20 -14.35
CA LEU A 86 9.91 0.79 -13.11
C LEU A 86 9.66 -0.19 -11.94
N PRO A 87 10.70 -0.74 -11.29
CA PRO A 87 10.54 -1.69 -10.19
C PRO A 87 9.90 -1.06 -8.95
N THR A 88 8.63 -1.40 -8.69
CA THR A 88 7.87 -0.90 -7.52
C THR A 88 8.01 -1.76 -6.28
N VAL A 89 8.23 -3.06 -6.48
CA VAL A 89 8.53 -4.05 -5.44
C VAL A 89 9.52 -5.01 -6.08
N VAL A 90 10.64 -5.27 -5.44
CA VAL A 90 11.58 -6.32 -5.85
C VAL A 90 11.60 -7.40 -4.78
N TRP A 91 11.11 -8.59 -5.12
CA TRP A 91 11.19 -9.75 -4.24
C TRP A 91 12.18 -10.75 -4.83
N VAL A 92 13.29 -10.95 -4.12
CA VAL A 92 14.33 -11.91 -4.48
C VAL A 92 14.22 -13.13 -3.57
N ARG A 93 14.27 -14.33 -4.16
CA ARG A 93 14.36 -15.60 -3.42
C ARG A 93 15.34 -16.52 -4.15
N HIS A 94 16.15 -17.28 -3.43
CA HIS A 94 17.04 -18.32 -3.99
C HIS A 94 17.88 -17.95 -5.23
N PHE A 95 18.09 -16.67 -5.54
CA PHE A 95 18.59 -16.24 -6.84
C PHE A 95 20.06 -16.60 -7.02
N GLY A 96 20.38 -17.25 -8.14
CA GLY A 96 21.75 -17.59 -8.51
C GLY A 96 21.82 -18.69 -9.57
N LEU A 97 22.91 -18.71 -10.33
CA LEU A 97 23.24 -19.87 -11.16
C LEU A 97 23.86 -20.97 -10.29
N CYS A 98 23.68 -22.22 -10.71
CA CYS A 98 24.12 -23.39 -9.96
C CYS A 98 24.87 -24.39 -10.86
N GLY A 99 25.73 -25.21 -10.26
CA GLY A 99 26.52 -26.24 -10.96
C GLY A 99 27.67 -25.77 -11.86
N GLU A 100 28.09 -24.51 -11.71
CA GLU A 100 29.10 -23.86 -12.55
C GLU A 100 30.53 -24.16 -12.02
N LYS A 101 31.32 -24.98 -12.74
CA LYS A 101 32.66 -25.45 -12.28
C LYS A 101 33.85 -24.76 -12.95
N GLU A 102 33.64 -24.10 -14.08
CA GLU A 102 34.70 -23.42 -14.84
C GLU A 102 34.80 -21.93 -14.44
N ALA A 103 35.97 -21.31 -14.65
CA ALA A 103 36.16 -19.90 -14.28
C ALA A 103 35.14 -18.95 -14.96
N HIS A 104 34.80 -19.20 -16.22
CA HIS A 104 33.80 -18.41 -16.93
C HIS A 104 32.37 -18.64 -16.39
N ALA A 105 32.11 -19.86 -15.95
CA ALA A 105 30.86 -20.29 -15.36
C ALA A 105 30.66 -19.65 -13.96
N LEU A 106 31.71 -19.57 -13.14
CA LEU A 106 31.73 -18.81 -11.88
C LEU A 106 31.52 -17.31 -12.12
N PHE A 107 32.23 -16.71 -13.08
CA PHE A 107 32.03 -15.31 -13.47
C PHE A 107 30.57 -15.02 -13.86
N ARG A 108 29.94 -15.93 -14.62
CA ARG A 108 28.51 -15.82 -14.95
C ARG A 108 27.65 -15.84 -13.69
N ALA A 109 27.87 -16.79 -12.78
CA ALA A 109 27.11 -16.90 -11.54
C ALA A 109 27.22 -15.64 -10.68
N GLU A 110 28.43 -15.11 -10.50
CA GLU A 110 28.68 -13.86 -9.77
C GLU A 110 28.03 -12.66 -10.47
N SER A 111 28.09 -12.59 -11.80
CA SER A 111 27.46 -11.52 -12.57
C SER A 111 25.94 -11.50 -12.40
N TRP A 112 25.29 -12.66 -12.28
CA TRP A 112 23.85 -12.75 -12.02
C TRP A 112 23.47 -12.26 -10.64
N VAL A 113 24.24 -12.64 -9.61
CA VAL A 113 24.03 -12.15 -8.24
C VAL A 113 24.20 -10.63 -8.20
N ALA A 114 25.29 -10.11 -8.77
CA ALA A 114 25.55 -8.68 -8.84
C ALA A 114 24.47 -7.90 -9.62
N LEU A 115 23.88 -8.53 -10.65
CA LEU A 115 22.76 -7.95 -11.39
C LEU A 115 21.51 -7.81 -10.51
N VAL A 116 21.14 -8.86 -9.79
CA VAL A 116 19.95 -8.82 -8.94
C VAL A 116 20.13 -7.89 -7.74
N ASP A 117 21.34 -7.75 -7.20
CA ASP A 117 21.63 -6.72 -6.19
C ASP A 117 21.37 -5.32 -6.74
N GLN A 118 21.82 -5.05 -7.97
CA GLN A 118 21.57 -3.77 -8.66
C GLN A 118 20.09 -3.55 -8.95
N VAL A 119 19.35 -4.58 -9.36
CA VAL A 119 17.90 -4.51 -9.58
C VAL A 119 17.17 -4.24 -8.26
N THR A 120 17.57 -4.89 -7.19
CA THR A 120 17.00 -4.71 -5.85
C THR A 120 17.20 -3.29 -5.34
N ALA A 121 18.35 -2.69 -5.63
CA ALA A 121 18.65 -1.30 -5.30
C ALA A 121 17.80 -0.26 -6.06
N LEU A 122 17.10 -0.66 -7.13
CA LEU A 122 16.23 0.25 -7.89
C LEU A 122 14.87 0.50 -7.23
N SER A 123 14.46 -0.37 -6.30
CA SER A 123 13.17 -0.21 -5.62
C SER A 123 13.37 0.16 -4.16
N SER A 124 12.57 1.10 -3.68
CA SER A 124 12.52 1.45 -2.26
C SER A 124 11.85 0.37 -1.40
N VAL A 125 11.13 -0.58 -2.03
CA VAL A 125 10.62 -1.77 -1.36
C VAL A 125 11.21 -3.04 -1.94
N ARG A 126 12.05 -3.66 -1.11
CA ARG A 126 12.70 -4.94 -1.38
C ARG A 126 12.30 -5.97 -0.33
N ILE A 127 12.18 -7.22 -0.76
CA ILE A 127 11.91 -8.37 0.10
C ILE A 127 12.95 -9.43 -0.22
N PRO A 128 13.80 -9.82 0.75
CA PRO A 128 13.96 -9.23 2.09
C PRO A 128 14.53 -7.79 2.09
N ASP A 129 14.28 -7.01 3.15
CA ASP A 129 14.67 -5.58 3.26
C ASP A 129 16.05 -5.37 3.92
N GLY A 130 16.70 -6.42 4.40
CA GLY A 130 17.95 -6.36 5.17
C GLY A 130 18.89 -7.57 5.00
N LEU A 131 19.99 -7.56 5.74
CA LEU A 131 20.98 -8.65 5.80
C LEU A 131 20.35 -9.89 6.45
N ASP A 132 20.55 -11.08 5.86
CA ASP A 132 20.32 -12.35 6.57
C ASP A 132 21.34 -12.41 7.72
N PRO A 133 20.91 -12.35 8.99
CA PRO A 133 21.83 -12.32 10.12
C PRO A 133 22.64 -13.62 10.25
N GLY A 134 22.24 -14.68 9.54
CA GLY A 134 22.86 -16.00 9.64
C GLY A 134 22.43 -16.73 10.92
N ARG A 135 22.49 -18.06 10.89
CA ARG A 135 21.86 -18.93 11.89
C ARG A 135 22.25 -18.62 13.35
N LEU A 136 23.51 -18.32 13.63
CA LEU A 136 23.94 -18.03 15.01
C LEU A 136 23.40 -16.69 15.51
N ALA A 137 23.46 -15.64 14.69
CA ALA A 137 22.96 -14.33 15.10
C ALA A 137 21.42 -14.33 15.23
N GLN A 138 20.71 -15.18 14.48
CA GLN A 138 19.29 -15.42 14.70
C GLN A 138 19.02 -15.96 16.11
N LEU A 139 19.76 -16.98 16.54
CA LEU A 139 19.60 -17.59 17.87
C LEU A 139 19.98 -16.60 18.99
N ASP A 140 21.11 -15.90 18.84
CA ASP A 140 21.55 -14.89 19.81
C ASP A 140 20.58 -13.71 19.91
N GLY A 141 20.07 -13.25 18.76
CA GLY A 141 19.06 -12.19 18.70
C GLY A 141 17.76 -12.61 19.37
N ALA A 142 17.30 -13.83 19.11
CA ALA A 142 16.10 -14.37 19.72
C ALA A 142 16.23 -14.55 21.24
N ALA A 143 17.36 -15.07 21.72
CA ALA A 143 17.66 -15.18 23.14
C ALA A 143 17.64 -13.81 23.84
N LYS A 144 18.27 -12.79 23.24
CA LYS A 144 18.27 -11.41 23.76
C LYS A 144 16.89 -10.77 23.76
N ALA A 145 16.03 -11.15 22.81
CA ALA A 145 14.64 -10.74 22.74
C ALA A 145 13.71 -11.49 23.71
N GLY A 146 14.25 -12.42 24.51
CA GLY A 146 13.50 -13.20 25.50
C GLY A 146 12.81 -14.43 24.92
N VAL A 147 13.11 -14.82 23.68
CA VAL A 147 12.59 -16.05 23.06
C VAL A 147 13.55 -17.20 23.34
N ARG A 148 13.03 -18.34 23.80
CA ARG A 148 13.87 -19.52 24.08
C ARG A 148 14.46 -20.08 22.80
N VAL A 149 15.73 -20.50 22.88
CA VAL A 149 16.49 -21.10 21.78
C VAL A 149 17.30 -22.29 22.31
N PRO A 150 17.62 -23.28 21.46
CA PRO A 150 18.50 -24.37 21.87
C PRO A 150 19.94 -23.87 22.07
N ARG A 151 20.62 -24.37 23.11
CA ARG A 151 22.05 -24.16 23.28
C ARG A 151 22.80 -24.68 22.06
N THR A 152 23.65 -23.82 21.52
CA THR A 152 24.30 -24.02 20.23
C THR A 152 25.79 -23.75 20.33
N ILE A 153 26.60 -24.61 19.72
CA ILE A 153 28.05 -24.47 19.58
C ILE A 153 28.41 -24.73 18.11
N VAL A 154 29.42 -24.03 17.61
CA VAL A 154 30.07 -24.38 16.33
C VAL A 154 31.39 -25.07 16.61
N THR A 155 31.56 -26.26 16.05
CA THR A 155 32.77 -27.07 16.22
C THR A 155 32.97 -28.00 15.04
N THR A 156 34.23 -28.39 14.79
CA THR A 156 34.57 -29.51 13.92
C THR A 156 34.47 -30.85 14.64
N ASP A 157 34.31 -30.88 15.97
CA ASP A 157 34.15 -32.11 16.76
C ASP A 157 32.85 -32.11 17.57
N PRO A 158 31.73 -32.55 16.96
CA PRO A 158 30.45 -32.62 17.64
C PRO A 158 30.44 -33.58 18.84
N GLY A 159 31.28 -34.62 18.82
CA GLY A 159 31.35 -35.61 19.90
C GLY A 159 31.87 -35.02 21.21
N SER A 160 32.72 -34.00 21.11
CA SER A 160 33.30 -33.29 22.25
C SER A 160 32.54 -32.01 22.65
N ALA A 161 31.40 -31.71 22.00
CA ALA A 161 30.65 -30.48 22.27
C ALA A 161 30.06 -30.47 23.70
N ALA A 162 30.44 -29.47 24.49
CA ALA A 162 30.03 -29.29 25.89
C ALA A 162 28.58 -28.77 26.03
N LEU A 163 27.61 -29.58 25.62
CA LEU A 163 26.18 -29.31 25.73
C LEU A 163 25.54 -30.12 26.88
N PRO A 164 24.43 -29.65 27.48
CA PRO A 164 23.82 -30.32 28.63
C PRO A 164 23.06 -31.60 28.23
N SER A 165 22.45 -31.64 27.04
CA SER A 165 21.76 -32.83 26.55
C SER A 165 22.74 -33.90 26.08
N ARG A 166 22.38 -35.18 26.32
CA ARG A 166 23.11 -36.33 25.76
C ARG A 166 22.85 -36.49 24.26
N LYS A 167 21.63 -36.17 23.82
CA LYS A 167 21.27 -36.12 22.40
C LYS A 167 21.58 -34.74 21.83
N ILE A 168 22.16 -34.71 20.64
CA ILE A 168 22.49 -33.49 19.93
C ILE A 168 21.94 -33.53 18.50
N VAL A 169 21.77 -32.34 17.94
CA VAL A 169 21.46 -32.11 16.54
C VAL A 169 22.72 -31.54 15.88
N VAL A 170 23.23 -32.22 14.86
CA VAL A 170 24.37 -31.76 14.06
C VAL A 170 23.87 -31.33 12.70
N LYS A 171 24.03 -30.06 12.33
CA LYS A 171 23.55 -29.52 11.04
C LYS A 171 24.57 -28.58 10.39
N ALA A 172 24.42 -28.37 9.09
CA ALA A 172 25.28 -27.47 8.32
C ALA A 172 25.24 -26.03 8.89
N LEU A 173 26.37 -25.32 8.82
CA LEU A 173 26.50 -23.95 9.34
C LEU A 173 25.65 -22.95 8.56
N SER A 174 25.49 -23.16 7.25
CA SER A 174 24.70 -22.30 6.35
C SER A 174 23.70 -23.12 5.54
N ARG A 175 23.85 -23.18 4.21
CA ARG A 175 22.96 -23.93 3.32
C ARG A 175 23.16 -25.42 3.53
N HIS A 176 22.04 -26.12 3.68
CA HIS A 176 22.00 -27.57 3.83
C HIS A 176 21.64 -28.28 2.52
N PHE A 177 21.33 -27.54 1.46
CA PHE A 177 21.26 -28.03 0.09
C PHE A 177 22.23 -27.26 -0.79
N VAL A 178 22.86 -27.98 -1.72
CA VAL A 178 23.73 -27.44 -2.76
C VAL A 178 23.19 -27.92 -4.09
N GLU A 179 23.02 -27.02 -5.04
CA GLU A 179 22.63 -27.38 -6.40
C GLU A 179 23.89 -27.64 -7.22
N ALA A 180 24.39 -28.87 -7.17
CA ALA A 180 25.64 -29.28 -7.82
C ALA A 180 25.51 -29.35 -9.35
N GLU A 181 24.28 -29.52 -9.84
CA GLU A 181 23.90 -29.48 -11.26
C GLU A 181 22.54 -28.76 -11.39
N PRO A 182 22.24 -28.09 -12.51
CA PRO A 182 20.96 -27.40 -12.69
C PRO A 182 19.75 -28.32 -12.44
N ASN A 183 18.88 -27.90 -11.53
CA ASN A 183 17.68 -28.60 -11.02
C ASN A 183 17.95 -29.85 -10.16
N LEU A 184 19.21 -30.03 -9.70
CA LEU A 184 19.62 -31.16 -8.87
C LEU A 184 20.16 -30.66 -7.52
N LEU A 185 19.35 -30.75 -6.47
CA LEU A 185 19.74 -30.38 -5.11
C LEU A 185 20.29 -31.59 -4.37
N GLU A 186 21.53 -31.49 -3.90
CA GLU A 186 22.16 -32.43 -2.98
C GLU A 186 22.17 -31.86 -1.57
N GLY A 187 21.56 -32.58 -0.63
CA GLY A 187 21.39 -32.12 0.75
C GLY A 187 22.30 -32.80 1.77
N VAL A 188 22.82 -32.01 2.72
CA VAL A 188 23.37 -32.47 4.00
C VAL A 188 22.33 -32.19 5.09
N PHE A 189 21.58 -33.22 5.47
CA PHE A 189 20.50 -33.10 6.43
C PHE A 189 20.99 -33.07 7.88
N PRO A 190 20.21 -32.48 8.81
CA PRO A 190 20.48 -32.59 10.24
C PRO A 190 20.55 -34.05 10.69
N GLU A 191 21.60 -34.39 11.44
CA GLU A 191 21.76 -35.68 12.10
C GLU A 191 21.37 -35.52 13.57
N ILE A 192 20.52 -36.41 14.08
CA ILE A 192 20.07 -36.42 15.47
C ILE A 192 20.50 -37.73 16.12
N GLY A 193 21.21 -37.64 17.25
CA GLY A 193 21.69 -38.84 17.92
C GLY A 193 22.41 -38.57 19.23
N GLU A 194 22.90 -39.63 19.86
CA GLU A 194 23.73 -39.53 21.06
C GLU A 194 25.06 -38.84 20.75
N ARG A 195 25.45 -37.85 21.56
CA ARG A 195 26.66 -37.04 21.35
C ARG A 195 27.91 -37.89 21.12
N THR A 196 28.09 -38.95 21.91
CA THR A 196 29.25 -39.85 21.83
C THR A 196 29.31 -40.68 20.54
N ALA A 197 28.22 -40.76 19.78
CA ALA A 197 28.19 -41.44 18.48
C ALA A 197 28.79 -40.57 17.36
N PHE A 198 28.83 -39.25 17.55
CA PHE A 198 29.40 -38.34 16.57
C PHE A 198 30.94 -38.37 16.59
N ARG A 199 31.53 -38.05 15.44
CA ARG A 199 32.98 -37.99 15.21
C ARG A 199 33.34 -36.64 14.65
N ALA A 200 34.61 -36.26 14.79
CA ALA A 200 35.16 -35.07 14.18
C ALA A 200 34.95 -35.07 12.65
N ARG A 201 34.74 -33.87 12.12
CA ARG A 201 34.52 -33.54 10.71
C ARG A 201 35.66 -32.63 10.24
N ASP A 202 35.88 -32.61 8.94
CA ASP A 202 36.81 -31.70 8.25
C ASP A 202 36.25 -30.28 8.06
N VAL A 203 34.95 -30.10 8.31
CA VAL A 203 34.24 -28.82 8.23
C VAL A 203 33.57 -28.46 9.56
N PRO A 204 33.47 -27.16 9.90
CA PRO A 204 32.74 -26.72 11.09
C PRO A 204 31.23 -26.93 10.92
N MET A 205 30.59 -27.46 11.97
CA MET A 205 29.16 -27.77 12.00
C MET A 205 28.48 -27.04 13.15
N ILE A 206 27.19 -26.74 12.99
CA ILE A 206 26.32 -26.36 14.11
C ILE A 206 25.99 -27.61 14.90
N VAL A 207 26.24 -27.55 16.22
CA VAL A 207 25.90 -28.60 17.17
C VAL A 207 24.96 -27.99 18.21
N GLN A 208 23.71 -28.43 18.21
CA GLN A 208 22.68 -27.95 19.12
C GLN A 208 22.29 -29.04 20.11
N GLU A 209 21.86 -28.64 21.30
CA GLU A 209 21.18 -29.58 22.18
C GLU A 209 19.89 -30.06 21.53
N TYR A 210 19.57 -31.35 21.68
CA TYR A 210 18.26 -31.84 21.31
C TYR A 210 17.25 -31.40 22.37
N VAL A 211 16.19 -30.71 21.92
CA VAL A 211 15.09 -30.24 22.77
C VAL A 211 13.91 -31.19 22.61
N GLU A 212 13.50 -31.81 23.72
CA GLU A 212 12.27 -32.62 23.76
C GLU A 212 11.05 -31.71 23.54
N HIS A 213 10.16 -32.11 22.63
CA HIS A 213 9.05 -31.28 22.18
C HIS A 213 7.83 -32.14 21.83
N THR A 214 6.66 -31.50 21.85
CA THR A 214 5.37 -32.15 21.57
C THR A 214 4.87 -31.89 20.16
N ALA A 215 5.34 -30.81 19.52
CA ALA A 215 4.96 -30.47 18.15
C ALA A 215 6.04 -29.58 17.50
N GLU A 216 6.15 -29.68 16.17
CA GLU A 216 6.91 -28.77 15.35
C GLU A 216 5.94 -27.83 14.61
N LEU A 217 6.26 -26.54 14.59
CA LEU A 217 5.48 -25.53 13.87
C LEU A 217 6.34 -24.88 12.79
N ARG A 218 5.78 -24.82 11.58
CA ARG A 218 6.20 -23.92 10.51
C ARG A 218 5.28 -22.69 10.54
N VAL A 219 5.83 -21.51 10.78
CA VAL A 219 5.06 -20.28 10.96
C VAL A 219 5.51 -19.21 9.98
N TYR A 220 4.61 -18.76 9.11
CA TYR A 220 4.86 -17.70 8.17
C TYR A 220 4.43 -16.37 8.75
N HIS A 221 5.36 -15.41 8.78
CA HIS A 221 5.07 -14.00 8.95
C HIS A 221 4.93 -13.36 7.57
N VAL A 222 3.82 -12.68 7.33
CA VAL A 222 3.56 -11.92 6.09
C VAL A 222 2.98 -10.57 6.48
N ASP A 223 3.84 -9.55 6.54
CA ASP A 223 3.44 -8.15 6.74
C ASP A 223 2.58 -7.89 7.98
N GLY A 224 2.96 -8.48 9.11
CA GLY A 224 2.21 -8.40 10.37
C GLY A 224 1.10 -9.43 10.50
N GLU A 225 0.86 -10.26 9.48
CA GLU A 225 -0.04 -11.42 9.58
C GLU A 225 0.74 -12.72 9.84
N ILE A 226 0.12 -13.66 10.55
CA ILE A 226 0.71 -14.96 10.89
C ILE A 226 -0.13 -16.10 10.31
N ARG A 227 0.53 -17.09 9.70
CA ARG A 227 -0.05 -18.37 9.27
C ARG A 227 0.81 -19.52 9.79
N ALA A 228 0.23 -20.46 10.51
CA ALA A 228 0.98 -21.55 11.12
C ALA A 228 0.50 -22.91 10.63
N PHE A 229 1.46 -23.82 10.50
CA PHE A 229 1.24 -25.20 10.16
C PHE A 229 1.93 -26.07 11.21
N ARG A 230 1.23 -27.07 11.72
CA ARG A 230 1.84 -28.16 12.47
C ARG A 230 2.44 -29.16 11.49
N VAL A 231 3.66 -29.59 11.78
CA VAL A 231 4.37 -30.60 11.00
C VAL A 231 4.50 -31.86 11.85
N ASP A 232 3.82 -32.92 11.43
CA ASP A 232 3.85 -34.22 12.11
C ASP A 232 4.73 -35.20 11.31
N LYS A 233 5.71 -35.81 11.97
CA LYS A 233 6.67 -36.77 11.40
C LYS A 233 6.55 -38.14 12.07
N PRO A 234 7.01 -39.24 11.42
CA PRO A 234 6.99 -40.57 12.03
C PRO A 234 7.86 -40.69 13.28
N SER A 235 8.91 -39.87 13.38
CA SER A 235 9.67 -39.64 14.61
C SER A 235 10.35 -38.27 14.58
N PRO A 236 10.75 -37.69 15.72
CA PRO A 236 11.48 -36.42 15.74
C PRO A 236 12.82 -36.45 14.98
N ALA A 237 13.44 -37.63 14.88
CA ALA A 237 14.68 -37.84 14.14
C ALA A 237 14.45 -38.18 12.64
N ALA A 238 13.20 -38.31 12.21
CA ALA A 238 12.89 -38.65 10.83
C ALA A 238 13.26 -37.49 9.90
N ILE A 239 14.17 -37.78 8.99
CA ILE A 239 14.56 -36.88 7.90
C ILE A 239 13.44 -36.92 6.84
N TRP A 240 13.14 -35.78 6.22
CA TRP A 240 12.12 -35.63 5.17
C TRP A 240 12.58 -36.25 3.84
N ARG A 241 12.82 -37.57 3.83
CA ARG A 241 13.22 -38.31 2.63
C ARG A 241 12.03 -38.85 1.86
N ASP A 242 10.96 -39.16 2.58
CA ASP A 242 9.68 -39.59 2.04
C ASP A 242 8.65 -38.51 2.31
N GLU A 243 8.24 -37.81 1.26
CA GLU A 243 7.30 -36.70 1.33
C GLU A 243 5.93 -37.14 1.87
N ASP A 244 5.54 -38.39 1.63
CA ASP A 244 4.24 -38.94 2.06
C ASP A 244 4.23 -39.30 3.54
N SER A 245 5.41 -39.40 4.15
CA SER A 245 5.56 -39.66 5.58
C SER A 245 5.32 -38.44 6.47
N VAL A 246 5.25 -37.23 5.90
CA VAL A 246 5.08 -35.97 6.64
C VAL A 246 3.67 -35.44 6.45
N THR A 247 2.96 -35.21 7.55
CA THR A 247 1.65 -34.57 7.53
C THR A 247 1.78 -33.10 7.92
N VAL A 248 1.09 -32.24 7.18
CA VAL A 248 1.03 -30.80 7.44
C VAL A 248 -0.42 -30.42 7.70
N THR A 249 -0.68 -29.74 8.81
CA THR A 249 -2.04 -29.30 9.18
C THR A 249 -2.05 -27.81 9.52
N PRO A 250 -2.94 -26.99 8.95
CA PRO A 250 -3.12 -25.61 9.36
C PRO A 250 -3.55 -25.53 10.83
N VAL A 251 -2.92 -24.65 11.59
CA VAL A 251 -3.26 -24.42 13.00
C VAL A 251 -3.25 -22.94 13.31
N ALA A 252 -4.04 -22.54 14.31
CA ALA A 252 -3.85 -21.23 14.92
C ALA A 252 -2.49 -21.21 15.63
N ALA A 253 -1.68 -20.19 15.37
CA ALA A 253 -0.43 -20.01 16.10
C ALA A 253 -0.75 -19.80 17.61
N PRO A 254 -0.13 -20.56 18.53
CA PRO A 254 -0.24 -20.25 19.95
C PRO A 254 0.15 -18.79 20.23
N PRO A 255 -0.51 -18.08 21.16
CA PRO A 255 -0.24 -16.67 21.41
C PRO A 255 1.24 -16.36 21.67
N GLU A 256 1.93 -17.21 22.42
CA GLU A 256 3.37 -17.07 22.71
C GLU A 256 4.25 -17.20 21.46
N VAL A 257 3.85 -18.06 20.51
CA VAL A 257 4.54 -18.21 19.21
C VAL A 257 4.28 -16.99 18.35
N ALA A 258 3.02 -16.53 18.31
CA ALA A 258 2.65 -15.34 17.54
C ALA A 258 3.40 -14.09 18.03
N GLU A 259 3.46 -13.89 19.35
CA GLU A 259 4.22 -12.79 19.97
C GLU A 259 5.72 -12.90 19.68
N ALA A 260 6.30 -14.11 19.79
CA ALA A 260 7.70 -14.33 19.44
C ALA A 260 7.96 -14.00 17.97
N VAL A 261 7.11 -14.45 17.05
CA VAL A 261 7.24 -14.16 15.61
C VAL A 261 7.18 -12.66 15.34
N HIS A 262 6.21 -11.93 15.90
CA HIS A 262 6.14 -10.47 15.71
C HIS A 262 7.39 -9.76 16.22
N ARG A 263 7.85 -10.11 17.42
CA ARG A 263 9.03 -9.52 18.05
C ARG A 263 10.30 -9.77 17.23
N LEU A 264 10.48 -10.99 16.73
CA LEU A 264 11.64 -11.36 15.93
C LEU A 264 11.57 -10.77 14.51
N ALA A 265 10.39 -10.73 13.90
CA ALA A 265 10.18 -10.09 12.62
C ALA A 265 10.47 -8.57 12.70
N GLU A 266 10.05 -7.90 13.77
CA GLU A 266 10.38 -6.49 14.02
C GLU A 266 11.89 -6.31 14.24
N LEU A 267 12.51 -7.16 15.08
CA LEU A 267 13.96 -7.11 15.37
C LEU A 267 14.81 -7.17 14.10
N TRP A 268 14.40 -7.98 13.12
CA TRP A 268 15.14 -8.20 11.87
C TRP A 268 14.55 -7.47 10.66
N GLY A 269 13.51 -6.63 10.86
CA GLY A 269 12.87 -5.89 9.78
C GLY A 269 12.25 -6.78 8.70
N LEU A 270 11.76 -7.97 9.06
CA LEU A 270 11.23 -8.96 8.12
C LEU A 270 9.79 -8.64 7.73
N ARG A 271 9.56 -8.34 6.45
CA ARG A 271 8.21 -8.32 5.86
C ARG A 271 7.66 -9.70 5.59
N TYR A 272 8.55 -10.64 5.29
CA TYR A 272 8.25 -12.03 5.04
C TYR A 272 9.29 -12.92 5.74
N GLY A 273 8.86 -14.04 6.30
CA GLY A 273 9.77 -15.04 6.85
C GLY A 273 9.06 -16.32 7.29
N ALA A 274 9.70 -17.45 7.06
CA ALA A 274 9.24 -18.77 7.50
C ALA A 274 10.03 -19.19 8.76
N PHE A 275 9.36 -19.18 9.91
CA PHE A 275 9.92 -19.48 11.21
C PHE A 275 9.67 -20.94 11.59
N ASP A 276 10.67 -21.57 12.19
CA ASP A 276 10.55 -22.91 12.75
C ASP A 276 10.57 -22.84 14.28
N PHE A 277 9.55 -23.43 14.89
CA PHE A 277 9.40 -23.51 16.34
C PHE A 277 9.16 -24.94 16.81
N LEU A 278 9.66 -25.24 18.00
CA LEU A 278 9.25 -26.41 18.77
C LEU A 278 8.31 -25.98 19.89
N LEU A 279 7.23 -26.71 20.09
CA LEU A 279 6.39 -26.56 21.27
C LEU A 279 6.86 -27.50 22.37
N THR A 280 7.14 -26.95 23.55
CA THR A 280 7.55 -27.70 24.74
C THR A 280 6.60 -27.40 25.89
N GLY A 281 6.67 -28.18 26.97
CA GLY A 281 5.89 -27.89 28.19
C GLY A 281 6.22 -26.55 28.83
N ASP A 282 7.43 -26.04 28.59
CA ASP A 282 7.94 -24.77 29.14
C ASP A 282 7.84 -23.60 28.14
N GLY A 283 6.97 -23.72 27.13
CA GLY A 283 6.75 -22.71 26.08
C GLY A 283 7.49 -22.99 24.75
N PRO A 284 7.38 -22.07 23.76
CA PRO A 284 7.93 -22.26 22.43
C PRO A 284 9.44 -22.04 22.40
N VAL A 285 10.13 -22.82 21.56
CA VAL A 285 11.56 -22.72 21.30
C VAL A 285 11.78 -22.39 19.83
N PHE A 286 12.37 -21.23 19.55
CA PHE A 286 12.71 -20.78 18.21
C PHE A 286 13.95 -21.54 17.70
N LEU A 287 13.89 -22.02 16.45
CA LEU A 287 14.98 -22.77 15.81
C LEU A 287 15.71 -21.98 14.74
N GLU A 288 14.97 -21.43 13.78
CA GLU A 288 15.51 -20.60 12.70
C GLU A 288 14.37 -19.84 12.01
N VAL A 289 14.74 -18.77 11.31
CA VAL A 289 13.88 -18.13 10.31
C VAL A 289 14.56 -18.24 8.96
N ASN A 290 13.78 -18.62 7.94
CA ASN A 290 14.18 -18.58 6.55
C ASN A 290 13.44 -17.41 5.85
N PRO A 291 14.14 -16.30 5.55
CA PRO A 291 13.58 -15.18 4.80
C PRO A 291 13.15 -15.55 3.38
N ASP A 292 13.71 -16.62 2.82
CA ASP A 292 13.35 -17.12 1.49
C ASP A 292 12.39 -18.32 1.54
N GLY A 293 11.93 -18.74 2.72
CA GLY A 293 11.27 -20.03 2.93
C GLY A 293 10.13 -20.32 1.97
N ASP A 294 10.11 -21.52 1.39
CA ASP A 294 9.03 -22.00 0.53
C ASP A 294 7.76 -22.28 1.32
N TRP A 295 6.61 -21.94 0.75
CA TRP A 295 5.29 -22.12 1.39
C TRP A 295 4.35 -23.03 0.61
N ARG A 296 4.50 -23.15 -0.72
CA ARG A 296 3.54 -23.90 -1.53
C ARG A 296 3.52 -25.38 -1.22
N TRP A 297 4.64 -25.94 -0.78
CA TRP A 297 4.70 -27.33 -0.34
C TRP A 297 3.78 -27.57 0.87
N PHE A 298 3.85 -26.72 1.90
CA PHE A 298 3.00 -26.81 3.09
C PHE A 298 1.53 -26.61 2.76
N GLU A 299 1.22 -25.60 1.96
CA GLU A 299 -0.13 -25.33 1.44
C GLU A 299 -0.70 -26.50 0.65
N SER A 300 0.10 -27.11 -0.23
CA SER A 300 -0.33 -28.25 -1.03
C SER A 300 -0.60 -29.49 -0.18
N LYS A 301 0.20 -29.74 0.86
CA LYS A 301 -0.02 -30.85 1.80
C LYS A 301 -1.24 -30.60 2.70
N ALA A 302 -1.48 -29.35 3.08
CA ALA A 302 -2.60 -28.95 3.92
C ALA A 302 -3.92 -28.75 3.14
N GLY A 303 -3.87 -28.56 1.82
CA GLY A 303 -5.04 -28.26 1.00
C GLY A 303 -5.58 -26.84 1.17
N VAL A 304 -4.71 -25.86 1.44
CA VAL A 304 -5.08 -24.44 1.66
C VAL A 304 -4.21 -23.50 0.81
N ASP A 305 -4.55 -22.21 0.78
CA ASP A 305 -3.81 -21.15 0.05
C ASP A 305 -3.58 -19.88 0.89
N ASP A 306 -3.62 -19.99 2.22
CA ASP A 306 -3.59 -18.86 3.15
C ASP A 306 -2.34 -17.97 3.04
N VAL A 307 -1.15 -18.57 2.87
CA VAL A 307 0.12 -17.85 2.73
C VAL A 307 0.21 -17.23 1.34
N SER A 308 -0.24 -17.95 0.30
CA SER A 308 -0.34 -17.45 -1.07
C SER A 308 -1.25 -16.22 -1.16
N MET A 309 -2.39 -16.23 -0.46
CA MET A 309 -3.31 -15.09 -0.40
C MET A 309 -2.72 -13.91 0.40
N ALA A 310 -2.07 -14.18 1.53
CA ALA A 310 -1.40 -13.16 2.33
C ALA A 310 -0.25 -12.48 1.56
N THR A 311 0.61 -13.27 0.90
CA THR A 311 1.72 -12.76 0.08
C THR A 311 1.22 -11.97 -1.13
N LEU A 312 0.13 -12.40 -1.77
CA LEU A 312 -0.53 -11.64 -2.84
C LEU A 312 -1.06 -10.29 -2.35
N ALA A 313 -1.74 -10.28 -1.19
CA ALA A 313 -2.27 -9.05 -0.59
C ALA A 313 -1.15 -8.08 -0.21
N MET A 314 -0.09 -8.57 0.44
CA MET A 314 1.11 -7.81 0.80
C MET A 314 1.74 -7.18 -0.45
N VAL A 315 2.07 -7.97 -1.47
CA VAL A 315 2.76 -7.48 -2.66
C VAL A 315 1.90 -6.46 -3.42
N ARG A 316 0.58 -6.68 -3.51
CA ARG A 316 -0.34 -5.70 -4.13
C ARG A 316 -0.39 -4.39 -3.35
N ARG A 317 -0.43 -4.45 -2.02
CA ARG A 317 -0.45 -3.27 -1.13
C ARG A 317 0.85 -2.48 -1.30
N LEU A 318 2.00 -3.15 -1.19
CA LEU A 318 3.32 -2.56 -1.38
C LEU A 318 3.49 -1.98 -2.79
N HIS A 319 3.05 -2.68 -3.82
CA HIS A 319 3.05 -2.17 -5.19
C HIS A 319 2.25 -0.87 -5.30
N ARG A 320 1.04 -0.81 -4.73
CA ARG A 320 0.21 0.41 -4.73
C ARG A 320 0.83 1.57 -3.96
N GLU A 321 1.45 1.29 -2.82
CA GLU A 321 2.14 2.28 -2.00
C GLU A 321 3.39 2.82 -2.71
N ASN A 322 4.18 1.95 -3.35
CA ASN A 322 5.39 2.38 -4.07
C ASN A 322 5.10 2.95 -5.44
N THR A 323 3.97 2.61 -6.05
CA THR A 323 3.47 3.38 -7.20
C THR A 323 3.12 4.82 -6.79
N ARG A 324 2.77 5.06 -5.51
CA ARG A 324 2.53 6.40 -4.94
C ARG A 324 3.80 7.09 -4.41
N VAL A 325 4.81 6.34 -3.94
CA VAL A 325 6.02 6.85 -3.26
C VAL A 325 7.27 6.89 -4.17
N ASP A 326 7.43 5.97 -5.11
CA ASP A 326 8.62 5.81 -5.98
C ASP A 326 8.68 6.78 -7.18
N LEU A 327 7.66 7.64 -7.33
CA LEU A 327 7.74 8.76 -8.26
C LEU A 327 8.80 9.80 -7.87
N SER A 328 9.39 9.69 -6.68
CA SER A 328 10.45 10.56 -6.16
C SER A 328 11.81 10.37 -6.85
N GLY A 329 12.17 9.11 -7.19
CA GLY A 329 13.47 8.74 -7.76
C GLY A 329 13.52 8.80 -9.29
N PHE A 330 12.40 8.54 -9.94
CA PHE A 330 12.21 8.62 -11.40
C PHE A 330 12.27 10.08 -11.94
N LEU A 331 12.15 11.08 -11.07
CA LEU A 331 12.08 12.50 -11.41
C LEU A 331 13.41 13.15 -11.81
N LEU A 332 14.54 12.44 -11.73
CA LEU A 332 15.84 12.98 -12.11
C LEU A 332 16.16 12.84 -13.61
N LEU A 333 15.52 11.92 -14.34
CA LEU A 333 15.93 11.58 -15.72
C LEU A 333 14.73 11.38 -16.67
N GLY A 334 14.04 12.50 -16.94
CA GLY A 334 13.39 12.83 -18.21
C GLY A 334 12.58 11.76 -18.98
N GLY A 335 11.27 11.66 -18.72
CA GLY A 335 10.28 11.06 -19.65
C GLY A 335 8.87 10.90 -19.05
N ARG A 336 7.94 11.80 -19.43
CA ARG A 336 6.48 11.90 -19.08
C ARG A 336 5.78 10.53 -18.79
N ALA A 337 4.90 10.34 -17.79
CA ALA A 337 4.00 11.24 -17.07
C ALA A 337 3.96 10.93 -15.57
N THR A 338 4.30 11.93 -14.79
CA THR A 338 4.34 11.98 -13.34
C THR A 338 2.92 12.06 -12.75
N ALA A 339 2.59 11.25 -11.74
CA ALA A 339 1.28 11.35 -11.09
C ALA A 339 1.12 12.73 -10.45
N LEU A 340 0.07 13.43 -10.85
CA LEU A 340 -0.26 14.75 -10.34
C LEU A 340 -1.00 14.58 -9.01
N ASP A 341 -0.56 15.26 -7.96
CA ASP A 341 -1.38 15.53 -6.76
C ASP A 341 -1.60 17.04 -6.74
N ALA A 342 -2.74 17.44 -7.29
CA ALA A 342 -3.19 18.81 -7.34
C ALA A 342 -4.23 19.05 -6.25
N ARG A 343 -4.01 20.12 -5.49
CA ARG A 343 -4.90 20.48 -4.40
C ARG A 343 -5.36 21.92 -4.54
N VAL A 344 -6.65 22.10 -4.78
CA VAL A 344 -7.32 23.39 -4.97
C VAL A 344 -8.33 23.71 -3.88
N LEU A 345 -8.68 22.75 -3.02
CA LEU A 345 -9.56 22.96 -1.84
C LEU A 345 -8.81 23.58 -0.65
N GLY A 346 -8.05 24.63 -0.95
CA GLY A 346 -7.18 25.39 -0.05
C GLY A 346 -6.22 26.23 -0.89
N PRO A 347 -5.10 26.72 -0.33
CA PRO A 347 -4.01 27.28 -1.13
C PRO A 347 -3.57 26.29 -2.21
N LEU A 348 -3.21 26.81 -3.41
CA LEU A 348 -2.83 25.96 -4.53
C LEU A 348 -1.58 25.15 -4.13
N ASP A 349 -1.72 23.84 -4.03
CA ASP A 349 -0.59 22.93 -3.86
C ASP A 349 -0.54 22.00 -5.05
N LEU A 350 0.62 21.94 -5.68
CA LEU A 350 0.84 21.10 -6.85
C LEU A 350 2.04 20.25 -6.56
N ARG A 351 1.85 18.95 -6.63
CA ARG A 351 2.92 17.98 -6.53
C ARG A 351 2.88 17.10 -7.74
N VAL A 352 4.04 16.82 -8.28
CA VAL A 352 4.18 16.01 -9.48
C VAL A 352 5.19 14.94 -9.11
N GLY A 353 4.70 13.71 -8.99
CA GLY A 353 5.46 12.63 -8.39
C GLY A 353 5.86 12.87 -6.93
N GLY A 354 4.94 13.46 -6.13
CA GLY A 354 5.19 13.76 -4.71
C GLY A 354 6.07 15.00 -4.44
N VAL A 355 6.75 15.53 -5.45
CA VAL A 355 7.60 16.73 -5.35
C VAL A 355 6.80 18.01 -5.61
N PRO A 356 6.88 19.04 -4.74
CA PRO A 356 6.21 20.32 -4.96
C PRO A 356 6.65 21.00 -6.27
N VAL A 357 5.67 21.39 -7.08
CA VAL A 357 5.87 22.16 -8.31
C VAL A 357 5.88 23.65 -7.99
N GLN A 358 7.06 24.24 -8.04
CA GLN A 358 7.24 25.68 -7.84
C GLN A 358 6.96 26.46 -9.14
N ILE A 359 5.81 27.12 -9.23
CA ILE A 359 5.46 28.02 -10.35
C ILE A 359 5.69 29.46 -9.90
N SER A 360 6.87 30.00 -10.21
CA SER A 360 7.30 31.33 -9.73
C SER A 360 6.52 32.47 -10.37
N ALA A 361 6.12 32.32 -11.63
CA ALA A 361 5.36 33.35 -12.33
C ALA A 361 3.89 33.35 -11.89
N ARG A 362 3.42 34.46 -11.29
CA ARG A 362 2.02 34.62 -10.84
C ARG A 362 1.00 34.26 -11.93
N LYS A 363 1.23 34.66 -13.18
CA LYS A 363 0.32 34.36 -14.31
C LYS A 363 0.32 32.88 -14.71
N SER A 364 1.48 32.22 -14.74
CA SER A 364 1.54 30.77 -14.98
C SER A 364 0.85 29.99 -13.85
N ARG A 365 1.01 30.43 -12.60
CA ARG A 365 0.39 29.81 -11.43
C ARG A 365 -1.13 30.02 -11.42
N LEU A 366 -1.60 31.21 -11.78
CA LEU A 366 -3.01 31.51 -11.97
C LEU A 366 -3.63 30.67 -13.11
N LEU A 367 -2.92 30.52 -14.24
CA LEU A 367 -3.37 29.65 -15.34
C LEU A 367 -3.55 28.20 -14.88
N ALA A 368 -2.61 27.67 -14.10
CA ALA A 368 -2.75 26.32 -13.52
C ALA A 368 -3.97 26.24 -12.61
N ALA A 369 -4.17 27.23 -11.72
CA ALA A 369 -5.33 27.29 -10.84
C ALA A 369 -6.66 27.30 -11.61
N ILE A 370 -6.77 28.07 -12.71
CA ILE A 370 -7.97 28.14 -13.55
C ILE A 370 -8.25 26.80 -14.23
N LEU A 371 -7.22 26.17 -14.81
CA LEU A 371 -7.37 24.88 -15.49
C LEU A 371 -7.71 23.73 -14.54
N LEU A 372 -7.11 23.70 -13.35
CA LEU A 372 -7.40 22.69 -12.31
C LEU A 372 -8.75 22.89 -11.63
N SER A 373 -9.26 24.13 -11.64
CA SER A 373 -10.60 24.47 -11.17
C SER A 373 -11.70 23.95 -12.10
N ASN A 374 -11.37 23.70 -13.37
CA ASN A 374 -12.28 23.16 -14.39
C ASN A 374 -11.61 21.93 -15.05
N PRO A 375 -11.35 20.87 -14.28
CA PRO A 375 -10.60 19.71 -14.76
C PRO A 375 -11.38 19.00 -15.85
N ASN A 376 -10.69 18.56 -16.89
CA ASN A 376 -11.24 17.84 -18.04
C ASN A 376 -12.26 18.65 -18.87
N GLU A 377 -12.30 19.99 -18.71
CA GLU A 377 -13.12 20.90 -19.51
C GLU A 377 -12.26 21.85 -20.35
N VAL A 378 -12.71 22.13 -21.58
CA VAL A 378 -12.01 23.07 -22.48
C VAL A 378 -12.35 24.50 -22.08
N ILE A 379 -11.34 25.26 -21.65
CA ILE A 379 -11.49 26.68 -21.34
C ILE A 379 -11.07 27.52 -22.55
N PRO A 380 -11.91 28.46 -23.01
CA PRO A 380 -11.63 29.27 -24.21
C PRO A 380 -10.36 30.10 -24.08
N THR A 381 -9.61 30.24 -25.18
CA THR A 381 -8.39 31.05 -25.21
C THR A 381 -8.64 32.49 -24.75
N ASP A 382 -9.71 33.12 -25.23
CA ASP A 382 -10.03 34.51 -24.91
C ASP A 382 -10.45 34.67 -23.43
N HIS A 383 -11.17 33.70 -22.85
CA HIS A 383 -11.49 33.71 -21.41
C HIS A 383 -10.25 33.55 -20.53
N LEU A 384 -9.30 32.70 -20.93
CA LEU A 384 -8.01 32.57 -20.24
C LEU A 384 -7.21 33.87 -20.31
N ILE A 385 -7.23 34.56 -21.45
CA ILE A 385 -6.59 35.86 -21.61
C ILE A 385 -7.26 36.90 -20.70
N ASP A 386 -8.58 37.03 -20.75
CA ASP A 386 -9.29 38.01 -19.94
C ASP A 386 -9.05 37.79 -18.44
N ALA A 387 -9.02 36.53 -17.98
CA ALA A 387 -8.72 36.20 -16.60
C ALA A 387 -7.26 36.50 -16.19
N LEU A 388 -6.28 36.25 -17.08
CA LEU A 388 -4.86 36.47 -16.78
C LEU A 388 -4.45 37.96 -16.80
N TRP A 389 -5.20 38.80 -17.51
CA TRP A 389 -4.91 40.23 -17.68
C TRP A 389 -6.04 41.15 -17.19
N GLU A 390 -7.02 40.61 -16.46
CA GLU A 390 -8.14 41.37 -15.86
C GLU A 390 -8.85 42.26 -16.90
N GLY A 391 -9.09 41.69 -18.10
CA GLY A 391 -9.73 42.38 -19.22
C GLY A 391 -8.89 43.45 -19.94
N ARG A 392 -7.58 43.56 -19.63
CA ARG A 392 -6.65 44.51 -20.29
C ARG A 392 -5.44 43.79 -20.91
N PRO A 393 -5.64 42.91 -21.91
CA PRO A 393 -4.56 42.14 -22.49
C PRO A 393 -3.62 42.99 -23.36
N PRO A 394 -2.28 42.80 -23.27
CA PRO A 394 -1.35 43.39 -24.22
C PRO A 394 -1.48 42.72 -25.60
N ALA A 395 -0.98 43.36 -26.66
CA ALA A 395 -0.96 42.78 -28.01
C ALA A 395 -0.25 41.41 -28.09
N THR A 396 0.64 41.10 -27.13
CA THR A 396 1.36 39.83 -27.04
C THR A 396 0.66 38.75 -26.21
N ALA A 397 -0.56 38.98 -25.71
CA ALA A 397 -1.26 38.10 -24.77
C ALA A 397 -1.37 36.64 -25.25
N ARG A 398 -1.81 36.42 -26.51
CA ARG A 398 -1.91 35.07 -27.10
C ARG A 398 -0.57 34.33 -27.09
N LYS A 399 0.52 35.02 -27.47
CA LYS A 399 1.87 34.46 -27.45
C LYS A 399 2.32 34.14 -26.03
N ASN A 400 2.06 35.04 -25.08
CA ASN A 400 2.42 34.82 -23.67
C ASN A 400 1.65 33.65 -23.05
N LEU A 401 0.37 33.48 -23.40
CA LEU A 401 -0.43 32.32 -22.96
C LEU A 401 0.20 31.01 -23.43
N GLN A 402 0.65 30.92 -24.70
CA GLN A 402 1.36 29.73 -25.20
C GLN A 402 2.66 29.47 -24.43
N VAL A 403 3.39 30.52 -24.03
CA VAL A 403 4.59 30.40 -23.18
C VAL A 403 4.22 29.82 -21.81
N TYR A 404 3.16 30.33 -21.17
CA TYR A 404 2.69 29.81 -19.88
C TYR A 404 2.22 28.36 -19.98
N VAL A 405 1.46 28.01 -21.03
CA VAL A 405 1.05 26.62 -21.28
C VAL A 405 2.26 25.72 -21.51
N SER A 406 3.26 26.17 -22.27
CA SER A 406 4.50 25.43 -22.48
C SER A 406 5.27 25.21 -21.17
N GLU A 407 5.34 26.24 -20.31
CA GLU A 407 5.93 26.14 -18.98
C GLU A 407 5.17 25.12 -18.11
N LEU A 408 3.84 25.20 -18.08
CA LEU A 408 3.02 24.25 -17.33
C LEU A 408 3.15 22.83 -17.87
N ARG A 409 3.20 22.61 -19.19
CA ARG A 409 3.43 21.28 -19.79
C ARG A 409 4.79 20.70 -19.41
N LYS A 410 5.81 21.53 -19.26
CA LYS A 410 7.12 21.08 -18.77
C LYS A 410 7.05 20.61 -17.33
N ARG A 411 6.21 21.24 -16.50
CA ARG A 411 6.12 20.98 -15.06
C ARG A 411 5.10 19.89 -14.69
N LEU A 412 3.96 19.87 -15.37
CA LEU A 412 2.82 18.98 -15.10
C LEU A 412 2.77 17.77 -16.06
N GLY A 413 3.68 17.72 -17.03
CA GLY A 413 3.64 16.74 -18.11
C GLY A 413 2.66 17.12 -19.23
N ASP A 414 2.39 16.19 -20.14
CA ASP A 414 1.55 16.43 -21.32
C ASP A 414 0.05 16.36 -21.04
N ARG A 415 -0.39 17.03 -19.97
CA ARG A 415 -1.79 16.99 -19.49
C ARG A 415 -2.62 18.16 -19.99
N ILE A 416 -1.98 19.20 -20.51
CA ILE A 416 -2.68 20.36 -21.05
C ILE A 416 -2.79 20.18 -22.55
N ALA A 417 -3.98 19.87 -23.05
CA ALA A 417 -4.26 19.78 -24.47
C ALA A 417 -4.80 21.13 -24.99
N PHE A 418 -4.50 21.44 -26.25
CA PHE A 418 -5.26 22.46 -26.98
C PHE A 418 -6.32 21.73 -27.78
N GLU A 419 -7.60 22.06 -27.56
CA GLU A 419 -8.72 21.37 -28.17
C GLU A 419 -9.70 22.38 -28.77
N GLY A 420 -9.80 22.36 -30.10
CA GLY A 420 -10.61 23.31 -30.86
C GLY A 420 -10.13 24.76 -30.73
N TRP A 421 -10.60 25.45 -29.69
CA TRP A 421 -10.53 26.90 -29.48
C TRP A 421 -9.98 27.28 -28.10
N GLY A 422 -9.61 26.30 -27.28
CA GLY A 422 -9.21 26.50 -25.90
C GLY A 422 -8.22 25.46 -25.38
N TYR A 423 -7.93 25.56 -24.09
CA TYR A 423 -7.05 24.64 -23.39
C TYR A 423 -7.84 23.82 -22.36
N ARG A 424 -7.55 22.53 -22.30
CA ARG A 424 -8.09 21.59 -21.31
C ARG A 424 -6.94 21.00 -20.52
N LEU A 425 -7.12 20.83 -19.21
CA LEU A 425 -6.20 20.07 -18.38
C LEU A 425 -6.84 18.74 -17.99
N ASP A 426 -6.16 17.65 -18.34
CA ASP A 426 -6.58 16.29 -18.06
C ASP A 426 -6.07 15.85 -16.67
N ALA A 427 -7.01 15.59 -15.77
CA ALA A 427 -6.77 15.14 -14.40
C ALA A 427 -7.65 13.93 -14.08
N ARG A 428 -7.04 12.87 -13.57
CA ARG A 428 -7.74 11.69 -13.06
C ARG A 428 -8.42 12.02 -11.72
N ARG A 429 -9.41 11.20 -11.37
CA ARG A 429 -10.23 11.40 -10.16
C ARG A 429 -9.41 11.39 -8.86
N ASP A 430 -8.33 10.61 -8.83
CA ASP A 430 -7.43 10.47 -7.69
C ASP A 430 -6.28 11.50 -7.67
N GLU A 431 -6.14 12.31 -8.72
CA GLU A 431 -5.06 13.28 -8.88
C GLU A 431 -5.43 14.69 -8.41
N LEU A 432 -6.72 14.95 -8.17
CA LEU A 432 -7.23 16.28 -7.83
C LEU A 432 -8.22 16.20 -6.66
N ASP A 433 -7.91 16.90 -5.56
CA ASP A 433 -8.74 16.93 -4.35
C ASP A 433 -10.20 17.33 -4.63
N LEU A 434 -10.44 18.23 -5.57
CA LEU A 434 -11.78 18.64 -6.01
C LEU A 434 -12.57 17.48 -6.63
N LEU A 435 -11.96 16.64 -7.45
CA LEU A 435 -12.63 15.48 -8.04
C LEU A 435 -12.90 14.41 -6.98
N HIS A 436 -11.90 14.15 -6.13
CA HIS A 436 -12.04 13.20 -5.03
C HIS A 436 -13.14 13.62 -4.03
N PHE A 437 -13.22 14.92 -3.72
CA PHE A 437 -14.26 15.49 -2.87
C PHE A 437 -15.66 15.25 -3.45
N ARG A 438 -15.84 15.49 -4.76
CA ARG A 438 -17.11 15.23 -5.46
C ARG A 438 -17.51 13.76 -5.41
N ASP A 439 -16.54 12.86 -5.60
CA ASP A 439 -16.78 11.42 -5.61
C ASP A 439 -17.16 10.88 -4.23
N LEU A 440 -16.43 11.30 -3.19
CA LEU A 440 -16.75 10.93 -1.80
C LEU A 440 -18.12 11.49 -1.38
N ALA A 441 -18.43 12.75 -1.72
CA ALA A 441 -19.72 13.36 -1.42
C ALA A 441 -20.88 12.62 -2.12
N ALA A 442 -20.70 12.23 -3.39
CA ALA A 442 -21.70 11.46 -4.12
C ALA A 442 -21.89 10.05 -3.54
N ALA A 443 -20.79 9.37 -3.19
CA ALA A 443 -20.82 8.05 -2.58
C ALA A 443 -21.46 8.08 -1.18
N GLY A 444 -21.16 9.08 -0.36
CA GLY A 444 -21.77 9.26 0.97
C GLY A 444 -23.30 9.43 0.88
N ARG A 445 -23.77 10.29 -0.05
CA ARG A 445 -25.22 10.43 -0.31
C ARG A 445 -25.87 9.15 -0.80
N GLU A 446 -25.19 8.37 -1.63
CA GLU A 446 -25.70 7.08 -2.09
C GLU A 446 -25.80 6.07 -0.95
N MET A 447 -24.80 6.00 -0.07
CA MET A 447 -24.87 5.14 1.12
C MET A 447 -26.00 5.54 2.05
N ARG A 448 -26.25 6.86 2.22
CA ARG A 448 -27.41 7.36 2.98
C ARG A 448 -28.73 6.90 2.36
N ARG A 449 -28.89 6.99 1.04
CA ARG A 449 -30.10 6.50 0.34
C ARG A 449 -30.33 5.01 0.54
N ARG A 450 -29.26 4.22 0.68
CA ARG A 450 -29.33 2.77 0.94
C ARG A 450 -29.53 2.42 2.42
N GLY A 451 -29.69 3.39 3.30
CA GLY A 451 -29.84 3.18 4.74
C GLY A 451 -28.53 2.83 5.47
N ALA A 452 -27.38 2.94 4.81
CA ALA A 452 -26.07 2.66 5.39
C ALA A 452 -25.47 3.93 6.03
N GLY A 453 -26.08 4.40 7.12
CA GLY A 453 -25.74 5.68 7.76
C GLY A 453 -24.29 5.79 8.24
N ASP A 454 -23.71 4.72 8.81
CA ASP A 454 -22.29 4.72 9.25
C ASP A 454 -21.33 4.89 8.08
N ALA A 455 -21.53 4.13 7.01
CA ALA A 455 -20.72 4.23 5.80
C ALA A 455 -20.87 5.61 5.14
N ALA A 456 -22.08 6.18 5.15
CA ALA A 456 -22.34 7.52 4.65
C ALA A 456 -21.55 8.57 5.43
N LEU A 457 -21.60 8.55 6.76
CA LEU A 457 -20.84 9.48 7.60
C LEU A 457 -19.33 9.35 7.38
N HIS A 458 -18.81 8.12 7.34
CA HIS A 458 -17.39 7.89 7.09
C HIS A 458 -16.92 8.54 5.76
N LEU A 459 -17.71 8.40 4.70
CA LEU A 459 -17.39 8.99 3.39
C LEU A 459 -17.53 10.52 3.40
N LEU A 460 -18.53 11.07 4.08
CA LEU A 460 -18.73 12.52 4.18
C LEU A 460 -17.62 13.17 5.02
N ASP A 461 -17.19 12.56 6.13
CA ASP A 461 -16.04 13.02 6.92
C ASP A 461 -14.76 13.01 6.08
N ARG A 462 -14.50 11.90 5.38
CA ARG A 462 -13.37 11.80 4.44
C ARG A 462 -13.38 12.88 3.36
N ALA A 463 -14.56 13.32 2.91
CA ALA A 463 -14.71 14.38 1.93
C ALA A 463 -14.39 15.75 2.56
N LEU A 464 -14.90 16.01 3.76
CA LEU A 464 -14.63 17.25 4.50
C LEU A 464 -13.14 17.41 4.84
N ASP A 465 -12.43 16.33 5.15
CA ASP A 465 -11.00 16.33 5.46
C ASP A 465 -10.10 16.77 4.28
N LEU A 466 -10.63 16.79 3.05
CA LEU A 466 -9.88 17.29 1.88
C LEU A 466 -9.75 18.81 1.87
N TRP A 467 -10.59 19.52 2.63
CA TRP A 467 -10.57 20.97 2.72
C TRP A 467 -9.45 21.44 3.65
N ARG A 468 -8.51 22.22 3.10
CA ARG A 468 -7.33 22.76 3.80
C ARG A 468 -7.45 24.25 4.13
N GLY A 469 -8.62 24.85 3.91
CA GLY A 469 -8.90 26.26 4.10
C GLY A 469 -9.69 26.85 2.94
N ARG A 470 -9.64 28.19 2.79
CA ARG A 470 -10.30 28.89 1.67
C ARG A 470 -9.68 28.46 0.33
N PRO A 471 -10.45 27.88 -0.61
CA PRO A 471 -9.94 27.48 -1.91
C PRO A 471 -9.30 28.65 -2.67
N LEU A 472 -8.07 28.45 -3.12
CA LEU A 472 -7.31 29.35 -3.99
C LEU A 472 -7.29 30.82 -3.52
N ALA A 473 -7.21 31.05 -2.21
CA ALA A 473 -7.30 32.38 -1.60
C ALA A 473 -6.29 33.40 -2.18
N GLU A 474 -5.13 32.92 -2.65
CA GLU A 474 -4.09 33.73 -3.30
C GLU A 474 -4.52 34.36 -4.66
N PHE A 475 -5.65 33.91 -5.23
CA PHE A 475 -6.22 34.36 -6.50
C PHE A 475 -7.63 34.95 -6.38
N ALA A 476 -8.04 35.36 -5.18
CA ALA A 476 -9.33 36.02 -4.96
C ALA A 476 -9.49 37.26 -5.86
N GLY A 477 -10.70 37.47 -6.40
CA GLY A 477 -11.02 38.59 -7.29
C GLY A 477 -10.85 38.25 -8.79
N VAL A 478 -10.34 37.07 -9.13
CA VAL A 478 -10.30 36.59 -10.52
C VAL A 478 -11.64 35.88 -10.82
N PRO A 479 -12.46 36.36 -11.78
CA PRO A 479 -13.83 35.88 -11.97
C PRO A 479 -13.97 34.35 -12.14
N LEU A 480 -13.11 33.72 -12.95
CA LEU A 480 -13.15 32.26 -13.17
C LEU A 480 -12.80 31.44 -11.90
N ILE A 481 -11.95 32.00 -11.02
CA ILE A 481 -11.63 31.38 -9.74
C ILE A 481 -12.78 31.60 -8.77
N ASP A 482 -13.26 32.83 -8.62
CA ASP A 482 -14.34 33.16 -7.70
C ASP A 482 -15.62 32.35 -7.98
N GLU A 483 -15.96 32.14 -9.26
CA GLU A 483 -17.06 31.27 -9.65
C GLU A 483 -16.84 29.81 -9.21
N THR A 484 -15.63 29.27 -9.41
CA THR A 484 -15.30 27.92 -8.96
C THR A 484 -15.34 27.80 -7.44
N VAL A 485 -14.78 28.78 -6.73
CA VAL A 485 -14.78 28.84 -5.26
C VAL A 485 -16.22 28.86 -4.75
N ALA A 486 -17.12 29.63 -5.37
CA ALA A 486 -18.54 29.65 -5.01
C ALA A 486 -19.18 28.26 -5.17
N ARG A 487 -19.02 27.61 -6.32
CA ARG A 487 -19.55 26.25 -6.56
C ARG A 487 -18.99 25.21 -5.57
N CYS A 488 -17.69 25.29 -5.25
CA CYS A 488 -17.06 24.39 -4.28
C CYS A 488 -17.60 24.65 -2.87
N THR A 489 -17.78 25.92 -2.51
CA THR A 489 -18.32 26.33 -1.20
C THR A 489 -19.75 25.82 -1.03
N ASP A 490 -20.60 25.96 -2.05
CA ASP A 490 -21.96 25.42 -2.01
C ASP A 490 -21.99 23.90 -1.81
N LEU A 491 -21.09 23.17 -2.47
CA LEU A 491 -20.96 21.72 -2.29
C LEU A 491 -20.41 21.37 -0.90
N HIS A 492 -19.44 22.12 -0.37
CA HIS A 492 -18.94 21.95 1.00
C HIS A 492 -20.04 22.10 2.04
N LEU A 493 -20.84 23.16 1.91
CA LEU A 493 -21.94 23.40 2.82
C LEU A 493 -23.00 22.30 2.69
N ALA A 494 -23.29 21.81 1.48
CA ALA A 494 -24.21 20.70 1.28
C ALA A 494 -23.72 19.39 1.94
N VAL A 495 -22.42 19.10 1.87
CA VAL A 495 -21.81 17.94 2.55
C VAL A 495 -21.89 18.10 4.07
N ASN A 496 -21.65 19.31 4.61
CA ASN A 496 -21.81 19.57 6.05
C ASN A 496 -23.27 19.41 6.50
N GLU A 497 -24.25 19.82 5.69
CA GLU A 497 -25.67 19.61 5.98
C GLU A 497 -26.03 18.12 5.99
N ASP A 498 -25.61 17.38 4.96
CA ASP A 498 -25.85 15.93 4.88
C ASP A 498 -25.21 15.19 6.07
N TRP A 499 -24.00 15.59 6.46
CA TRP A 499 -23.29 15.07 7.64
C TRP A 499 -24.04 15.41 8.93
N ALA A 500 -24.46 16.66 9.10
CA ALA A 500 -25.14 17.11 10.30
C ALA A 500 -26.50 16.44 10.50
N GLU A 501 -27.25 16.25 9.41
CA GLU A 501 -28.52 15.51 9.45
C GLU A 501 -28.32 14.07 9.94
N LEU A 502 -27.29 13.37 9.45
CA LEU A 502 -26.95 12.01 9.91
C LEU A 502 -26.48 11.97 11.37
N GLN A 503 -25.76 12.98 11.84
CA GLN A 503 -25.35 13.09 13.24
C GLN A 503 -26.53 13.40 14.18
N ILE A 504 -27.46 14.26 13.74
CA ILE A 504 -28.71 14.52 14.45
C ILE A 504 -29.53 13.24 14.61
N GLU A 505 -29.62 12.41 13.56
CA GLU A 505 -30.29 11.10 13.62
C GLU A 505 -29.68 10.16 14.69
N ARG A 506 -28.40 10.35 15.04
CA ARG A 506 -27.69 9.61 16.11
C ARG A 506 -27.78 10.25 17.50
N GLY A 507 -28.35 11.45 17.60
CA GLY A 507 -28.31 12.25 18.83
C GLY A 507 -26.95 12.90 19.12
N ALA A 508 -26.03 12.94 18.15
CA ALA A 508 -24.70 13.56 18.26
C ALA A 508 -24.78 15.09 18.08
N PHE A 509 -25.53 15.75 18.95
CA PHE A 509 -25.85 17.18 18.80
C PHE A 509 -24.66 18.10 19.08
N VAL A 510 -23.77 17.73 20.01
CA VAL A 510 -22.61 18.55 20.39
C VAL A 510 -21.61 18.63 19.24
N GLU A 511 -21.41 17.53 18.53
CA GLU A 511 -20.57 17.42 17.34
C GLU A 511 -21.09 18.30 16.21
N VAL A 512 -22.42 18.32 16.02
CA VAL A 512 -23.06 19.20 15.03
C VAL A 512 -22.84 20.67 15.37
N LEU A 513 -23.04 21.09 16.62
CA LEU A 513 -22.80 22.48 17.01
C LEU A 513 -21.34 22.86 16.80
N SER A 514 -20.42 22.00 17.23
CA SER A 514 -18.97 22.24 17.13
C SER A 514 -18.51 22.46 15.69
N ARG A 515 -19.12 21.77 14.72
CA ARG A 515 -18.78 21.92 13.30
C ARG A 515 -19.55 23.04 12.59
N LEU A 516 -20.81 23.28 12.96
CA LEU A 516 -21.67 24.21 12.22
C LEU A 516 -21.70 25.64 12.76
N ASP A 517 -21.22 25.90 13.99
CA ASP A 517 -21.31 27.23 14.60
C ASP A 517 -20.65 28.32 13.73
N ASP A 518 -19.42 28.07 13.25
CA ASP A 518 -18.72 29.00 12.36
C ASP A 518 -19.44 29.14 11.00
N LEU A 519 -19.84 28.01 10.40
CA LEU A 519 -20.51 28.02 9.10
C LEU A 519 -21.85 28.78 9.15
N ALA A 520 -22.63 28.64 10.21
CA ALA A 520 -23.91 29.31 10.37
C ALA A 520 -23.75 30.84 10.53
N ALA A 521 -22.64 31.28 11.12
CA ALA A 521 -22.31 32.71 11.20
C ALA A 521 -21.94 33.30 9.83
N PHE A 522 -21.21 32.55 9.00
CA PHE A 522 -20.81 33.00 7.65
C PHE A 522 -21.91 32.85 6.60
N PHE A 523 -22.83 31.88 6.75
CA PHE A 523 -23.91 31.60 5.79
C PHE A 523 -25.30 31.70 6.44
N PRO A 524 -25.68 32.87 7.00
CA PRO A 524 -26.90 33.02 7.79
C PRO A 524 -28.19 32.85 6.98
N ALA A 525 -28.14 32.95 5.65
CA ALA A 525 -29.30 32.77 4.78
C ALA A 525 -29.49 31.30 4.33
N ARG A 526 -28.59 30.38 4.69
CA ARG A 526 -28.66 28.97 4.24
C ARG A 526 -29.53 28.15 5.17
N GLU A 527 -30.83 28.13 4.90
CA GLU A 527 -31.82 27.62 5.84
C GLU A 527 -31.63 26.16 6.27
N ARG A 528 -31.09 25.26 5.44
CA ARG A 528 -30.78 23.87 5.84
C ARG A 528 -29.72 23.80 6.94
N LEU A 529 -28.61 24.53 6.76
CA LEU A 529 -27.57 24.69 7.77
C LEU A 529 -28.13 25.27 9.09
N ILE A 530 -28.96 26.30 8.98
CA ILE A 530 -29.64 26.92 10.13
C ILE A 530 -30.56 25.92 10.83
N ALA A 531 -31.34 25.14 10.07
CA ALA A 531 -32.24 24.13 10.61
C ALA A 531 -31.47 23.02 11.37
N ALA A 532 -30.35 22.54 10.82
CA ALA A 532 -29.50 21.55 11.49
C ALA A 532 -28.95 22.09 12.82
N ARG A 533 -28.44 23.33 12.82
CA ARG A 533 -27.94 23.99 14.04
C ARG A 533 -29.05 24.21 15.07
N MET A 534 -30.21 24.71 14.66
CA MET A 534 -31.37 24.90 15.55
C MET A 534 -31.81 23.57 16.19
N THR A 535 -31.81 22.49 15.41
CA THR A 535 -32.15 21.14 15.90
C THR A 535 -31.14 20.67 16.93
N ALA A 536 -29.84 20.83 16.67
CA ALA A 536 -28.78 20.47 17.60
C ALA A 536 -28.82 21.32 18.89
N LEU A 537 -29.06 22.63 18.78
CA LEU A 537 -29.24 23.51 19.95
C LEU A 537 -30.41 23.05 20.83
N ALA A 538 -31.57 22.76 20.22
CA ALA A 538 -32.72 22.26 20.94
C ALA A 538 -32.44 20.89 21.60
N GLY A 539 -31.75 19.99 20.89
CA GLY A 539 -31.30 18.68 21.41
C GLY A 539 -30.36 18.79 22.62
N CYS A 540 -29.54 19.84 22.68
CA CYS A 540 -28.68 20.18 23.82
C CYS A 540 -29.40 20.96 24.94
N GLY A 541 -30.73 21.11 24.89
CA GLY A 541 -31.49 21.89 25.88
C GLY A 541 -31.37 23.41 25.73
N ARG A 542 -30.78 23.89 24.62
CA ARG A 542 -30.54 25.32 24.34
C ARG A 542 -31.63 25.91 23.41
N ALA A 543 -32.89 25.54 23.66
CA ALA A 543 -34.03 25.97 22.86
C ALA A 543 -34.16 27.50 22.70
N PRO A 544 -33.94 28.35 23.74
CA PRO A 544 -33.98 29.80 23.58
C PRO A 544 -33.00 30.33 22.53
N GLU A 545 -31.81 29.74 22.42
CA GLU A 545 -30.81 30.13 21.42
C GLU A 545 -31.21 29.71 20.01
N ALA A 546 -31.85 28.54 19.86
CA ALA A 546 -32.39 28.09 18.58
C ALA A 546 -33.50 29.03 18.08
N LEU A 547 -34.41 29.46 18.96
CA LEU A 547 -35.47 30.40 18.63
C LEU A 547 -34.91 31.79 18.30
N ALA A 548 -33.89 32.26 19.04
CA ALA A 548 -33.20 33.50 18.74
C ALA A 548 -32.51 33.48 17.36
N GLN A 549 -31.93 32.33 16.98
CA GLN A 549 -31.33 32.15 15.65
C GLN A 549 -32.37 32.27 14.54
N PHE A 550 -33.55 31.66 14.70
CA PHE A 550 -34.66 31.83 13.74
C PHE A 550 -35.04 33.29 13.56
N GLU A 551 -35.19 34.04 14.66
CA GLU A 551 -35.56 35.45 14.62
C GLU A 551 -34.48 36.34 13.98
N ALA A 552 -33.20 35.99 14.16
CA ALA A 552 -32.10 36.64 13.46
C ALA A 552 -32.19 36.42 11.94
N VAL A 553 -32.40 35.16 11.51
CA VAL A 553 -32.53 34.80 10.09
C VAL A 553 -33.77 35.44 9.46
N ARG A 554 -34.91 35.42 10.15
CA ARG A 554 -36.15 36.06 9.69
C ARG A 554 -35.97 37.55 9.42
N ARG A 555 -35.38 38.28 10.38
CA ARG A 555 -35.10 39.72 10.20
C ARG A 555 -34.15 39.98 9.03
N ARG A 556 -33.15 39.12 8.85
CA ARG A 556 -32.19 39.23 7.75
C ARG A 556 -32.83 38.98 6.39
N LEU A 557 -33.57 37.88 6.22
CA LEU A 557 -34.24 37.55 4.96
C LEU A 557 -35.26 38.62 4.57
N ALA A 558 -36.03 39.12 5.53
CA ALA A 558 -36.98 40.20 5.29
C ALA A 558 -36.27 41.52 4.91
N GLY A 559 -35.15 41.85 5.57
CA GLY A 559 -34.41 43.08 5.34
C GLY A 559 -33.57 43.08 4.05
N GLU A 560 -32.92 41.97 3.71
CA GLU A 560 -31.98 41.88 2.58
C GLU A 560 -32.64 41.40 1.29
N LEU A 561 -33.62 40.49 1.39
CA LEU A 561 -34.22 39.82 0.23
C LEU A 561 -35.72 40.07 0.10
N GLY A 562 -36.37 40.68 1.09
CA GLY A 562 -37.82 40.91 1.10
C GLY A 562 -38.64 39.62 1.18
N ILE A 563 -38.04 38.52 1.65
CA ILE A 563 -38.69 37.21 1.74
C ILE A 563 -38.79 36.73 3.18
N ASP A 564 -39.73 35.83 3.42
CA ASP A 564 -39.90 35.12 4.67
C ASP A 564 -39.07 33.83 4.74
N PRO A 565 -38.74 33.33 5.94
CA PRO A 565 -38.18 31.99 6.12
C PRO A 565 -39.06 30.90 5.49
N SER A 566 -38.43 29.83 4.99
CA SER A 566 -39.13 28.71 4.35
C SER A 566 -40.12 28.01 5.30
N PRO A 567 -41.13 27.31 4.74
CA PRO A 567 -42.07 26.52 5.54
C PRO A 567 -41.39 25.45 6.41
N VAL A 568 -40.25 24.90 5.96
CA VAL A 568 -39.48 23.91 6.72
C VAL A 568 -38.93 24.54 8.01
N LEU A 569 -38.31 25.71 7.88
CA LEU A 569 -37.71 26.41 9.02
C LEU A 569 -38.77 26.96 9.98
N LYS A 570 -39.91 27.46 9.47
CA LYS A 570 -41.07 27.87 10.27
C LYS A 570 -41.67 26.71 11.09
N ARG A 571 -41.77 25.52 10.50
CA ARG A 571 -42.24 24.31 11.22
C ARG A 571 -41.26 23.90 12.32
N LEU A 572 -39.96 23.95 12.05
CA LEU A 572 -38.94 23.66 13.07
C LEU A 572 -39.03 24.64 14.24
N TYR A 573 -39.15 25.95 13.96
CA TYR A 573 -39.36 26.97 14.99
C TYR A 573 -40.57 26.65 15.88
N THR A 574 -41.72 26.33 15.27
CA THR A 574 -42.96 25.99 16.00
C THR A 574 -42.79 24.72 16.84
N SER A 575 -42.09 23.71 16.30
CA SER A 575 -41.78 22.46 17.00
C SER A 575 -40.95 22.71 18.26
N ILE A 576 -39.87 23.50 18.14
CA ILE A 576 -39.01 23.86 19.26
C ILE A 576 -39.79 24.71 20.29
N LEU A 577 -40.61 25.68 19.82
CA LEU A 577 -41.38 26.56 20.69
C LEU A 577 -42.44 25.82 21.53
N THR A 578 -43.07 24.80 20.95
CA THR A 578 -44.16 24.04 21.59
C THR A 578 -43.70 22.79 22.31
N GLY A 579 -42.43 22.40 22.17
CA GLY A 579 -41.89 21.14 22.70
C GLY A 579 -42.48 19.88 22.05
N LYS A 580 -43.15 20.01 20.90
CA LYS A 580 -43.77 18.89 20.16
C LYS A 580 -42.96 18.60 18.90
N PRO A 581 -42.71 17.33 18.54
CA PRO A 581 -41.98 16.98 17.32
C PRO A 581 -42.69 17.53 16.07
N ALA A 582 -41.93 18.05 15.12
CA ALA A 582 -42.46 18.61 13.88
C ALA A 582 -43.24 17.53 13.11
N ALA A 583 -44.50 17.78 12.78
CA ALA A 583 -45.30 16.87 11.95
C ALA A 583 -44.62 16.70 10.58
N ARG A 584 -44.30 15.45 10.20
CA ARG A 584 -43.81 15.15 8.84
C ARG A 584 -44.89 15.55 7.82
N PRO A 585 -44.52 16.15 6.67
CA PRO A 585 -45.48 16.39 5.62
C PRO A 585 -46.02 15.03 5.16
N GLY A 586 -47.32 14.82 5.32
CA GLY A 586 -48.00 13.67 4.74
C GLY A 586 -47.89 13.75 3.23
N ASN A 587 -47.60 12.61 2.61
CA ASN A 587 -47.81 12.40 1.18
C ASN A 587 -49.30 12.70 0.92
N THR A 588 -49.60 13.84 0.31
CA THR A 588 -50.93 14.06 -0.25
C THR A 588 -50.94 13.36 -1.59
N ASP A 589 -51.42 12.11 -1.60
CA ASP A 589 -52.07 11.56 -2.79
C ASP A 589 -53.25 12.47 -3.13
N GLY A 590 -53.24 13.02 -4.34
CA GLY A 590 -54.25 13.88 -4.93
C GLY A 590 -53.93 14.12 -6.39
#